data_AF-A0AAV6YID1-F1
#
_entry.id   AF-A0AAV6YID1-F1
#
_cell.length_a   1.000
_cell.length_b   1.000
_cell.length_c   1.000
_cell.angle_alpha   90.00
_cell.angle_beta   90.00
_cell.angle_gamma   90.00
#
_symmetry.space_group_name_H-M   'P 1'
#
loop_
_entity.id
_entity.type
_entity.pdbx_description
1 polymer ?
#
loop_
_entity_poly.entity_id
_entity_poly.type
_entity_poly.pdbx_seq_one_letter_code
_entity_poly.pdbx_strand_id
1 'polypeptide(L)'
;MWKDSEYFKNKGELHRCAVFCALQIRGEVHDTEMVFVDRTSTDICLENAIVFSDMDPGFELSLQLYSCAVDEDSSLSGTPRRLSTRLGSSLGRSSGRRLRVAMDGACSNGGGSPILLPPPSFPGPKFQLLAHTKLTLDQVQDGFRTHDLSISSSGK
;
A
#
# COMPACT_ATOMS: atom_id res chain seq x y z
N MET A 1 -23.72 26.64 21.58
CA MET A 1 -24.43 26.39 20.32
C MET A 1 -23.47 25.63 19.42
N TRP A 2 -23.69 24.32 19.23
CA TRP A 2 -22.81 23.48 18.40
C TRP A 2 -22.96 23.89 16.94
N LYS A 3 -21.87 23.92 16.17
CA LYS A 3 -21.92 24.38 14.78
C LYS A 3 -22.34 23.23 13.87
N ASP A 4 -23.45 23.41 13.14
CA ASP A 4 -23.97 22.46 12.15
C ASP A 4 -22.93 22.02 11.11
N SER A 5 -21.91 22.85 10.86
CA SER A 5 -20.78 22.51 9.99
C SER A 5 -19.97 21.28 10.44
N GLU A 6 -19.96 20.94 11.73
CA GLU A 6 -19.31 19.73 12.24
C GLU A 6 -20.19 18.48 12.06
N TYR A 7 -21.51 18.66 12.06
CA TYR A 7 -22.49 17.59 11.85
C TYR A 7 -22.60 17.19 10.37
N PHE A 8 -22.48 18.15 9.45
CA PHE A 8 -22.61 17.90 8.01
C PHE A 8 -21.38 17.28 7.35
N LYS A 9 -20.17 17.52 7.86
CA LYS A 9 -18.95 16.86 7.34
C LYS A 9 -18.89 15.36 7.63
N ASN A 10 -19.63 14.91 8.63
CA ASN A 10 -19.64 13.51 9.05
C ASN A 10 -20.72 12.65 8.37
N LYS A 11 -21.54 13.18 7.46
CA LYS A 11 -22.77 12.50 6.99
C LYS A 11 -22.63 11.55 5.80
N GLY A 12 -21.43 11.23 5.31
CA GLY A 12 -21.32 10.30 4.17
C GLY A 12 -19.95 9.71 3.91
N GLU A 13 -18.87 10.28 4.46
CA GLU A 13 -17.52 9.77 4.22
C GLU A 13 -17.13 8.79 5.32
N LEU A 14 -17.27 7.49 5.02
CA LEU A 14 -16.67 6.42 5.82
C LEU A 14 -15.22 6.31 5.37
N HIS A 15 -14.32 7.12 5.96
CA HIS A 15 -12.89 6.91 5.76
C HIS A 15 -12.57 5.47 6.18
N ARG A 16 -12.21 4.65 5.19
CA ARG A 16 -11.80 3.27 5.39
C ARG A 16 -10.30 3.23 5.53
N CYS A 17 -9.81 2.39 6.43
CA CYS A 17 -8.41 2.00 6.44
C CYS A 17 -8.29 0.48 6.23
N ALA A 18 -7.25 0.09 5.51
CA ALA A 18 -6.83 -1.29 5.41
C ALA A 18 -5.95 -1.61 6.61
N VAL A 19 -6.21 -2.72 7.29
CA VAL A 19 -5.53 -3.13 8.52
C VAL A 19 -5.12 -4.60 8.40
N PHE A 20 -3.92 -4.92 8.90
CA PHE A 20 -3.48 -6.31 9.09
C PHE A 20 -2.50 -6.40 10.26
N CYS A 21 -2.30 -7.60 10.78
CA CYS A 21 -1.29 -7.90 11.79
C CYS A 21 -0.10 -8.64 11.17
N ALA A 22 1.10 -8.29 11.59
CA ALA A 22 2.30 -9.08 11.36
C ALA A 22 2.76 -9.70 12.69
N LEU A 23 2.99 -11.00 12.68
CA LEU A 23 3.46 -11.80 13.81
C LEU A 23 4.87 -12.27 13.48
N GLN A 24 5.81 -12.00 14.38
CA GLN A 24 7.21 -12.37 14.19
C GLN A 24 7.74 -13.13 15.40
N ILE A 25 8.38 -14.26 15.12
CA ILE A 25 9.13 -15.05 16.09
C ILE A 25 10.45 -15.50 15.46
N ARG A 26 11.60 -15.18 16.08
CA ARG A 26 12.95 -15.70 15.69
C ARG A 26 13.29 -15.64 14.19
N GLY A 27 12.78 -14.65 13.46
CA GLY A 27 13.03 -14.48 12.03
C GLY A 27 11.97 -15.12 11.12
N GLU A 28 11.06 -15.92 11.67
CA GLU A 28 9.83 -16.33 11.00
C GLU A 28 8.80 -15.20 11.13
N VAL A 29 8.18 -14.83 10.01
CA VAL A 29 7.17 -13.77 9.94
C VAL A 29 5.93 -14.31 9.24
N HIS A 30 4.78 -14.12 9.86
CA HIS A 30 3.47 -14.41 9.29
C HIS A 30 2.61 -13.15 9.35
N ASP A 31 1.81 -12.92 8.31
CA ASP A 31 0.80 -11.87 8.29
C ASP A 31 -0.61 -12.46 8.32
N THR A 32 -1.56 -11.63 8.76
CA THR A 32 -2.99 -11.94 8.69
C THR A 32 -3.59 -11.40 7.41
N GLU A 33 -4.78 -11.87 7.08
CA GLU A 33 -5.58 -11.26 6.01
C GLU A 33 -5.77 -9.76 6.27
N MET A 34 -5.81 -9.01 5.17
CA MET A 34 -6.09 -7.58 5.18
C MET A 34 -7.59 -7.33 5.31
N VAL A 35 -7.97 -6.57 6.33
CA VAL A 35 -9.36 -6.22 6.62
C VAL A 35 -9.56 -4.72 6.42
N PHE A 36 -10.67 -4.33 5.81
CA PHE A 36 -11.08 -2.94 5.71
C PHE A 36 -11.96 -2.57 6.90
N VAL A 37 -11.57 -1.53 7.63
CA VAL A 37 -12.31 -1.04 8.78
C VAL A 37 -12.71 0.41 8.57
N ASP A 38 -13.85 0.79 9.12
CA ASP A 38 -14.31 2.17 9.15
C ASP A 38 -14.70 2.58 10.57
N ARG A 39 -15.12 3.83 10.74
CA ARG A 39 -15.53 4.38 12.03
C ARG A 39 -16.70 3.66 12.72
N THR A 40 -17.43 2.78 12.02
CA THR A 40 -18.53 1.99 12.59
C THR A 40 -18.07 0.62 13.09
N SER A 41 -16.84 0.21 12.75
CA SER A 41 -16.23 -1.03 13.22
C SER A 41 -15.80 -0.88 14.68
N THR A 42 -16.31 -1.74 15.57
CA THR A 42 -15.93 -1.78 16.99
C THR A 42 -14.80 -2.77 17.25
N ASP A 43 -14.74 -3.83 16.46
CA ASP A 43 -13.83 -4.96 16.65
C ASP A 43 -13.25 -5.42 15.32
N ILE A 44 -12.04 -5.97 15.36
CA ILE A 44 -11.37 -6.60 14.20
C ILE A 44 -11.19 -8.08 14.53
N CYS A 45 -11.89 -8.94 13.79
CA CYS A 45 -11.79 -10.38 13.95
C CYS A 45 -10.85 -10.97 12.91
N LEU A 46 -9.83 -11.69 13.35
CA LEU A 46 -8.87 -12.40 12.50
C LEU A 46 -9.13 -13.89 12.66
N GLU A 47 -9.76 -14.53 11.67
CA GLU A 47 -10.29 -15.90 11.80
C GLU A 47 -9.22 -16.99 11.69
N ASN A 48 -8.12 -16.70 10.98
CA ASN A 48 -7.09 -17.69 10.70
C ASN A 48 -6.12 -17.85 11.87
N ALA A 49 -5.97 -19.09 12.34
CA ALA A 49 -4.96 -19.43 13.32
C ALA A 49 -3.56 -19.45 12.69
N ILE A 50 -2.58 -18.91 13.42
CA ILE A 50 -1.16 -18.93 13.02
C ILE A 50 -0.42 -19.82 14.02
N VAL A 51 0.33 -20.80 13.50
CA VAL A 51 1.05 -21.79 14.31
C VAL A 51 2.55 -21.67 14.05
N PHE A 52 3.30 -21.38 15.10
CA PHE A 52 4.76 -21.45 15.11
C PHE A 52 5.17 -22.78 15.75
N SER A 53 5.94 -23.59 15.02
CA SER A 53 6.37 -24.92 15.47
C SER A 53 7.79 -24.90 16.01
N ASP A 54 8.16 -25.91 16.82
CA ASP A 54 9.53 -26.11 17.33
C ASP A 54 10.12 -24.89 18.07
N MET A 55 9.27 -24.21 18.84
CA MET A 55 9.64 -23.01 19.59
C MET A 55 10.30 -23.35 20.93
N ASP A 56 11.42 -22.65 21.22
CA ASP A 56 12.10 -22.71 22.51
C ASP A 56 11.27 -22.00 23.60
N PRO A 57 11.28 -22.46 24.88
CA PRO A 57 10.56 -21.80 25.98
C PRO A 57 10.92 -20.32 26.18
N GLY A 58 12.09 -19.87 25.75
CA GLY A 58 12.52 -18.48 25.73
C GLY A 58 12.03 -17.68 24.51
N PHE A 59 10.97 -18.12 23.82
CA PHE A 59 10.42 -17.38 22.69
C PHE A 59 9.88 -16.00 23.09
N GLU A 60 9.99 -15.07 22.16
CA GLU A 60 9.32 -13.78 22.21
C GLU A 60 8.55 -13.60 20.90
N LEU A 61 7.22 -13.55 20.99
CA LEU A 61 6.33 -13.24 19.89
C LEU A 61 6.08 -11.75 19.82
N SER A 62 6.50 -11.13 18.73
CA SER A 62 6.19 -9.74 18.42
C SER A 62 4.96 -9.68 17.52
N LEU A 63 3.87 -9.08 18.01
CA LEU A 63 2.68 -8.77 17.22
C LEU A 63 2.68 -7.27 16.90
N GLN A 64 2.50 -6.95 15.62
CA GLN A 64 2.50 -5.59 15.09
C GLN A 64 1.24 -5.35 14.26
N LEU A 65 0.46 -4.34 14.62
CA LEU A 65 -0.73 -3.91 13.90
C LEU A 65 -0.36 -2.80 12.92
N TYR A 66 -0.64 -3.01 11.65
CA TYR A 66 -0.38 -2.05 10.57
C TYR A 66 -1.68 -1.51 9.99
N SER A 67 -1.65 -0.26 9.54
CA SER A 67 -2.76 0.31 8.76
C SER A 67 -2.31 1.20 7.62
N CYS A 68 -3.17 1.37 6.62
CA CYS A 68 -3.04 2.37 5.57
C CYS A 68 -4.41 3.02 5.34
N ALA A 69 -4.44 4.34 5.17
CA ALA A 69 -5.65 5.04 4.77
C ALA A 69 -5.98 4.68 3.31
N VAL A 70 -7.27 4.43 3.04
CA VAL A 70 -7.76 4.18 1.68
C VAL A 70 -8.36 5.48 1.18
N ASP A 71 -7.58 6.24 0.40
CA ASP A 71 -8.07 7.45 -0.28
C ASP A 71 -8.87 7.04 -1.53
N GLU A 72 -10.20 7.13 -1.45
CA GLU A 72 -11.11 6.94 -2.59
C GLU A 72 -10.89 8.00 -3.70
N ASP A 73 -10.28 9.16 -3.37
CA ASP A 73 -10.05 10.28 -4.29
C ASP A 73 -8.70 10.26 -5.02
N SER A 74 -7.84 9.27 -4.75
CA SER A 74 -6.53 9.14 -5.41
C SER A 74 -6.60 8.85 -6.91
N SER A 75 -7.80 8.58 -7.45
CA SER A 75 -8.06 8.36 -8.87
C SER A 75 -8.29 9.64 -9.70
N LEU A 76 -8.41 10.83 -9.08
CA LEU A 76 -8.72 12.08 -9.81
C LEU A 76 -7.56 13.09 -9.95
N SER A 77 -6.42 12.88 -9.27
CA SER A 77 -5.25 13.78 -9.39
C SER A 77 -4.18 13.31 -10.40
N GLY A 78 -4.41 12.19 -11.09
CA GLY A 78 -3.41 11.55 -11.94
C GLY A 78 -3.55 11.76 -13.45
N THR A 79 -4.56 12.51 -13.95
CA THR A 79 -4.55 12.83 -15.39
C THR A 79 -3.43 13.84 -15.64
N PRO A 80 -2.42 13.58 -16.49
CA PRO A 80 -1.56 14.63 -16.99
C PRO A 80 -2.42 15.52 -17.92
N ARG A 81 -3.20 16.41 -17.30
CA ARG A 81 -3.82 17.54 -17.97
C ARG A 81 -2.67 18.43 -18.42
N ARG A 82 -2.49 18.48 -19.75
CA ARG A 82 -1.67 19.41 -20.57
C ARG A 82 -0.47 18.76 -21.26
N LEU A 83 -0.72 17.81 -22.16
CA LEU A 83 -0.02 17.82 -23.45
C LEU A 83 -0.66 18.92 -24.31
N SER A 84 -0.36 20.18 -24.01
CA SER A 84 -0.60 21.24 -24.98
C SER A 84 0.34 20.99 -26.15
N THR A 85 -0.21 20.49 -27.24
CA THR A 85 0.39 20.48 -28.57
C THR A 85 0.96 21.85 -28.90
N ARG A 86 2.27 22.03 -28.68
CA ARG A 86 3.08 23.02 -29.38
C ARG A 86 3.87 22.27 -30.46
N LEU A 87 3.19 21.96 -31.56
CA LEU A 87 3.86 21.72 -32.83
C LEU A 87 4.44 23.06 -33.26
N GLY A 88 5.70 23.29 -32.89
CA GLY A 88 6.49 24.39 -33.44
C GLY A 88 6.52 24.24 -34.95
N SER A 89 6.02 25.25 -35.65
CA SER A 89 6.12 25.40 -37.10
C SER A 89 7.59 25.46 -37.50
N SER A 90 8.11 24.35 -38.00
CA SER A 90 9.35 24.29 -38.76
C SER A 90 9.01 23.84 -40.17
N LEU A 91 8.70 24.80 -41.03
CA LEU A 91 8.62 24.64 -42.48
C LEU A 91 10.04 24.59 -43.05
N GLY A 92 10.69 23.44 -42.87
CA GLY A 92 11.94 23.09 -43.56
C GLY A 92 11.62 22.37 -44.87
N ARG A 93 11.92 23.03 -46.00
CA ARG A 93 11.73 22.50 -47.35
C ARG A 93 12.73 21.37 -47.61
N SER A 94 12.28 20.14 -47.83
CA SER A 94 12.92 19.24 -48.84
C SER A 94 12.07 17.98 -49.11
N SER A 95 11.53 17.96 -50.32
CA SER A 95 11.52 16.86 -51.30
C SER A 95 11.60 15.41 -50.81
N GLY A 96 10.43 14.75 -50.84
CA GLY A 96 10.18 13.49 -51.57
C GLY A 96 10.98 12.24 -51.22
N ARG A 97 10.29 11.20 -50.74
CA ARG A 97 10.07 9.92 -51.45
C ARG A 97 9.18 9.01 -50.59
N ARG A 98 8.13 8.45 -51.20
CA ARG A 98 7.28 7.39 -50.63
C ARG A 98 8.14 6.16 -50.30
N LEU A 99 7.83 5.41 -49.24
CA LEU A 99 7.84 3.94 -49.26
C LEU A 99 7.19 3.33 -48.01
N ARG A 100 6.72 2.09 -48.21
CA ARG A 100 5.68 1.37 -47.49
C ARG A 100 6.22 0.54 -46.32
N VAL A 101 5.27 0.20 -45.44
CA VAL A 101 5.21 -0.92 -44.49
C VAL A 101 5.91 -2.20 -44.98
N ALA A 102 6.65 -2.89 -44.10
CA ALA A 102 6.65 -4.35 -43.93
C ALA A 102 7.63 -4.80 -42.81
N MET A 103 7.38 -6.01 -42.33
CA MET A 103 7.80 -6.68 -41.09
C MET A 103 9.22 -7.28 -41.08
N ASP A 104 9.71 -7.55 -39.87
CA ASP A 104 10.69 -8.56 -39.40
C ASP A 104 12.12 -8.68 -39.97
N GLY A 105 13.08 -8.78 -39.03
CA GLY A 105 14.28 -9.60 -39.21
C GLY A 105 15.64 -8.95 -38.95
N ALA A 106 16.21 -9.28 -37.78
CA ALA A 106 17.63 -9.47 -37.47
C ALA A 106 18.63 -8.29 -37.39
N CYS A 107 19.58 -8.53 -36.48
CA CYS A 107 20.68 -7.75 -35.91
C CYS A 107 21.57 -6.91 -36.85
N SER A 108 21.89 -5.67 -36.42
CA SER A 108 23.22 -5.23 -35.96
C SER A 108 23.52 -3.76 -36.33
N ASN A 109 23.91 -3.01 -35.28
CA ASN A 109 24.76 -1.80 -35.27
C ASN A 109 24.27 -0.51 -35.96
N GLY A 110 23.66 0.37 -35.17
CA GLY A 110 23.45 1.78 -35.51
C GLY A 110 22.86 2.50 -34.30
N GLY A 111 23.67 3.29 -33.60
CA GLY A 111 23.38 3.91 -32.31
C GLY A 111 22.00 4.56 -32.22
N GLY A 112 21.10 3.86 -31.56
CA GLY A 112 19.83 4.36 -31.07
C GLY A 112 19.58 3.64 -29.78
N SER A 113 20.08 4.18 -28.66
CA SER A 113 19.73 3.67 -27.34
C SER A 113 18.21 3.57 -27.29
N PRO A 114 17.61 2.39 -27.04
CA PRO A 114 16.22 2.37 -26.68
C PRO A 114 16.14 3.26 -25.44
N ILE A 115 15.36 4.34 -25.50
CA ILE A 115 15.00 5.09 -24.30
C ILE A 115 14.22 4.08 -23.48
N LEU A 116 14.93 3.40 -22.58
CA LEU A 116 14.38 2.63 -21.49
C LEU A 116 13.71 3.69 -20.61
N LEU A 117 12.44 3.97 -20.92
CA LEU A 117 11.60 4.69 -19.98
C LEU A 117 11.70 3.91 -18.67
N PRO A 118 12.08 4.57 -17.55
CA PRO A 118 12.06 3.92 -16.26
C PRO A 118 10.72 3.23 -16.08
N PRO A 119 10.68 1.98 -15.57
CA PRO A 119 9.41 1.34 -15.26
C PRO A 119 8.62 2.31 -14.40
N PRO A 120 7.32 2.53 -14.68
CA PRO A 120 6.52 3.42 -13.86
C PRO A 120 6.51 2.87 -12.43
N SER A 121 7.30 3.49 -11.55
CA SER A 121 7.32 3.17 -10.13
C SER A 121 6.08 3.80 -9.54
N PHE A 122 4.97 3.06 -9.57
CA PHE A 122 3.81 3.43 -8.78
C PHE A 122 4.16 3.13 -7.32
N PRO A 123 4.23 4.14 -6.42
CA PRO A 123 4.39 3.86 -5.02
C PRO A 123 3.15 3.09 -4.55
N GLY A 124 3.35 1.86 -4.09
CA GLY A 124 2.30 1.05 -3.48
C GLY A 124 1.76 1.67 -2.19
N PRO A 125 0.68 1.10 -1.62
CA PRO A 125 0.11 1.59 -0.37
C PRO A 125 1.16 1.58 0.74
N LYS A 126 1.29 2.70 1.45
CA LYS A 126 2.25 2.85 2.55
C LYS A 126 1.58 2.53 3.87
N PHE A 127 1.82 1.32 4.37
CA PHE A 127 1.37 0.91 5.69
C PHE A 127 2.22 1.54 6.79
N GLN A 128 1.56 1.91 7.88
CA GLN A 128 2.16 2.48 9.07
C GLN A 128 1.88 1.56 10.25
N LEU A 129 2.89 1.32 11.08
CA LEU A 129 2.70 0.67 12.36
C LEU A 129 1.76 1.55 13.20
N LEU A 130 0.71 0.95 13.74
CA LEU A 130 -0.25 1.60 14.64
C LEU A 130 -0.01 1.21 16.10
N ALA A 131 0.21 -0.08 16.34
CA ALA A 131 0.38 -0.60 17.68
C ALA A 131 1.18 -1.90 17.66
N HIS A 132 1.73 -2.29 18.80
CA HIS A 132 2.49 -3.51 18.94
C HIS A 132 2.40 -4.08 20.35
N THR A 133 2.67 -5.37 20.48
CA THR A 133 2.86 -6.03 21.78
C THR A 133 3.87 -7.16 21.64
N LYS A 134 4.41 -7.59 22.79
CA LYS A 134 5.34 -8.72 22.87
C LYS A 134 4.80 -9.72 23.87
N LEU A 135 4.69 -10.97 23.44
CA LEU A 135 4.17 -12.08 24.23
C LEU A 135 5.28 -13.09 24.45
N THR A 136 5.44 -13.57 25.68
CA THR A 136 6.41 -14.62 26.02
C THR A 136 5.69 -15.81 26.64
N LEU A 137 6.44 -16.82 27.08
CA LEU A 137 5.88 -18.01 27.72
C LEU A 137 5.01 -17.69 28.95
N ASP A 138 5.30 -16.60 29.67
CA ASP A 138 4.51 -16.12 30.82
C ASP A 138 3.08 -15.68 30.45
N GLN A 139 2.85 -15.42 29.17
CA GLN A 139 1.54 -15.03 28.65
C GLN A 139 0.65 -16.24 28.31
N VAL A 140 1.22 -17.45 28.23
CA VAL A 140 0.52 -18.68 27.85
C VAL A 140 -0.41 -19.16 28.98
N GLN A 141 -1.64 -19.53 28.62
CA GLN A 141 -2.63 -20.08 29.55
C GLN A 141 -3.59 -21.03 28.84
N ASP A 142 -4.30 -21.85 29.62
CA ASP A 142 -5.37 -22.71 29.12
C ASP A 142 -6.67 -21.89 28.97
N GLY A 143 -6.79 -21.17 27.85
CA GLY A 143 -7.97 -20.36 27.50
C GLY A 143 -7.66 -18.96 26.97
N PHE A 144 -8.69 -18.12 26.85
CA PHE A 144 -8.58 -16.77 26.27
C PHE A 144 -7.99 -15.75 27.24
N ARG A 145 -7.04 -14.94 26.75
CA ARG A 145 -6.42 -13.84 27.48
C ARG A 145 -6.47 -12.56 26.66
N THR A 146 -6.70 -11.44 27.34
CA THR A 146 -6.61 -10.11 26.74
C THR A 146 -5.21 -9.55 26.98
N HIS A 147 -4.62 -8.98 25.93
CA HIS A 147 -3.34 -8.28 25.99
C HIS A 147 -3.52 -6.86 25.45
N ASP A 148 -2.96 -5.90 26.18
CA ASP A 148 -2.94 -4.51 25.72
C ASP A 148 -1.89 -4.35 24.62
N LEU A 149 -2.23 -3.51 23.63
CA LEU A 149 -1.29 -3.08 22.60
C LEU A 149 -0.72 -1.71 22.95
N SER A 150 0.59 -1.55 22.78
CA SER A 150 1.26 -0.26 22.90
C SER A 150 1.19 0.49 21.57
N ILE A 151 0.54 1.66 21.58
CA ILE A 151 0.43 2.53 20.41
C ILE A 151 1.82 2.99 19.98
N SER A 152 2.16 2.79 18.71
CA SER A 152 3.37 3.39 18.15
C SER A 152 3.12 4.87 17.92
N SER A 153 4.00 5.72 18.45
CA SER A 153 3.99 7.16 18.15
C SER A 153 4.30 7.38 16.67
N SER A 154 3.28 7.29 15.82
CA SER A 154 3.34 7.73 14.43
C SER A 154 3.13 9.24 14.44
N GLY A 155 4.22 9.99 14.64
CA GLY A 155 4.20 11.44 14.63
C GLY A 155 3.51 11.99 13.38
N LYS A 156 2.50 12.81 13.59
CA LYS A 156 1.96 13.76 12.62
C LYS A 156 1.91 15.12 13.27
#